data_AF-A0A1X2Z8C7-F1
#
_entry.id   AF-A0A1X2Z8C7-F1
#
_cell.length_a   1.000
_cell.length_b   1.000
_cell.length_c   1.000
_cell.angle_alpha   90.00
_cell.angle_beta   90.00
_cell.angle_gamma   90.00
#
_symmetry.space_group_name_H-M   'P 1'
#
loop_
_entity.id
_entity.type
_entity.pdbx_description
1 polymer ?
#
loop_
_entity_poly.entity_id
_entity_poly.type
_entity_poly.pdbx_seq_one_letter_code
_entity_poly.pdbx_strand_id
1 'polypeptide(L)'
;MRRTSCRTARLRYEPLRPVGIGWSFRLRVERLAPDGEWEPVLTRDHLVRTSDVMGDPGGLVSFEERTAREAGYRRADLPIVDSPVFA
;
A
#
# COMPACT_ATOMS: atom_id res chain seq x y z
N MET A 1 -8.73 -7.95 31.68
CA MET A 1 -8.05 -8.30 30.42
C MET A 1 -7.49 -7.02 29.80
N ARG A 2 -6.25 -7.01 29.30
CA ARG A 2 -5.76 -5.89 28.47
C ARG A 2 -6.37 -6.04 27.07
N ARG A 3 -7.11 -5.01 26.61
CA ARG A 3 -7.74 -5.00 25.28
C ARG A 3 -6.68 -4.59 24.26
N THR A 4 -5.77 -5.50 23.91
CA THR A 4 -4.77 -5.28 22.86
C THR A 4 -5.51 -5.00 21.56
N SER A 5 -5.55 -3.72 21.16
CA SER A 5 -6.19 -3.35 19.91
C SER A 5 -5.22 -3.68 18.78
N CYS A 6 -5.38 -4.86 18.19
CA CYS A 6 -4.64 -5.30 16.98
C CYS A 6 -5.10 -4.50 15.75
N ARG A 7 -4.87 -3.19 15.85
CA ARG A 7 -5.18 -2.16 14.85
C ARG A 7 -3.92 -1.69 14.12
N THR A 8 -2.77 -2.27 14.50
CA THR A 8 -1.50 -2.18 13.78
C THR A 8 -1.72 -2.74 12.37
N ALA A 9 -1.65 -1.85 11.40
CA ALA A 9 -1.72 -2.17 9.98
C ALA A 9 -0.59 -1.43 9.25
N ARG A 10 -0.27 -1.82 8.02
CA ARG A 10 0.75 -1.22 7.16
C ARG A 10 0.32 -1.19 5.71
N LEU A 11 0.90 -0.26 4.94
CA LEU A 11 0.83 -0.28 3.47
C LEU A 11 2.07 -0.98 2.95
N ARG A 12 1.89 -2.09 2.22
CA ARG A 12 2.97 -2.83 1.60
C ARG A 12 2.86 -2.77 0.08
N TYR A 13 3.97 -2.42 -0.56
CA TYR A 13 4.10 -2.50 -2.01
C TYR A 13 4.71 -3.84 -2.41
N GLU A 14 4.18 -4.44 -3.47
CA GLU A 14 4.69 -5.67 -4.08
C GLU A 14 4.88 -5.40 -5.58
N PRO A 15 6.12 -5.39 -6.11
CA PRO A 15 6.34 -5.21 -7.53
C PRO A 15 5.75 -6.41 -8.29
N LEU A 16 4.86 -6.14 -9.24
CA LEU A 16 4.24 -7.21 -10.04
C LEU A 16 5.18 -7.60 -11.19
N ARG A 17 5.38 -6.70 -12.15
CA ARG A 17 6.41 -6.77 -13.21
C ARG A 17 6.73 -5.35 -13.71
N PRO A 18 7.94 -5.07 -14.23
CA PRO A 18 8.12 -3.96 -15.15
C PRO A 18 7.27 -4.20 -16.40
N VAL A 19 6.57 -3.17 -16.87
CA VAL A 19 5.80 -3.19 -18.12
C VAL A 19 6.50 -2.24 -19.08
N GLY A 20 6.54 -2.53 -20.38
CA GLY A 20 7.37 -1.76 -21.34
C GLY A 20 7.06 -0.26 -21.50
N ILE A 21 6.05 0.26 -20.78
CA ILE A 21 5.61 1.66 -20.74
C ILE A 21 5.33 2.17 -19.31
N GLY A 22 5.70 1.41 -18.26
CA GLY A 22 5.38 1.78 -16.88
C GLY A 22 5.66 0.72 -15.81
N TRP A 23 5.41 1.10 -14.56
CA TRP A 23 5.60 0.27 -13.38
C TRP A 23 4.26 -0.34 -12.96
N SER A 24 4.22 -1.68 -12.80
CA SER A 24 3.06 -2.35 -12.18
C SER A 24 3.42 -2.85 -10.78
N PHE A 25 2.58 -2.50 -9.81
CA PHE A 25 2.72 -2.94 -8.42
C PHE A 25 1.37 -3.28 -7.83
N ARG A 26 1.40 -4.06 -6.75
CA ARG A 26 0.26 -4.39 -5.92
C ARG A 26 0.42 -3.69 -4.58
N LEU A 27 -0.58 -2.90 -4.21
CA LEU A 27 -0.66 -2.28 -2.90
C LEU A 27 -1.51 -3.17 -1.98
N ARG A 28 -0.92 -3.66 -0.91
CA ARG A 28 -1.59 -4.44 0.14
C ARG A 28 -1.75 -3.55 1.38
N VAL A 29 -2.97 -3.50 1.93
CA VAL A 29 -3.16 -3.08 3.33
C VAL A 29 -3.10 -4.35 4.17
N GLU A 30 -2.04 -4.51 4.95
CA GLU A 30 -1.83 -5.68 5.79
C GLU A 30 -2.07 -5.32 7.26
N ARG A 31 -2.70 -6.21 8.03
CA ARG A 31 -2.94 -6.06 9.48
C ARG A 31 -2.18 -7.14 10.24
N LEU A 32 -1.59 -6.76 11.37
CA LEU A 32 -0.98 -7.68 12.31
C LEU A 32 -2.06 -8.50 13.04
N ALA A 33 -2.07 -9.81 12.82
CA ALA A 33 -2.94 -10.76 13.49
C ALA A 33 -2.45 -11.08 14.92
N PRO A 34 -3.28 -11.68 15.80
CA PRO A 34 -2.93 -11.91 17.21
C PRO A 34 -1.83 -12.94 17.46
N ASP A 35 -1.51 -13.76 16.46
CA ASP A 35 -0.40 -14.73 16.42
C ASP A 35 0.95 -14.09 16.05
N GLY A 36 0.94 -12.89 15.44
CA GLY A 36 2.12 -12.17 14.98
C GLY A 36 2.27 -12.11 13.45
N GLU A 37 1.41 -12.78 12.69
CA GLU A 37 1.46 -12.79 11.23
C GLU A 37 0.80 -11.54 10.60
N TRP A 38 1.14 -11.26 9.34
CA TRP A 38 0.61 -10.10 8.60
C TRP A 38 -0.40 -10.54 7.54
N GLU A 39 -1.69 -10.36 7.84
CA GLU A 39 -2.79 -10.72 6.94
C GLU A 39 -3.13 -9.58 5.96
N PRO A 40 -3.29 -9.84 4.65
CA PRO A 40 -3.79 -8.85 3.70
C PRO A 40 -5.29 -8.60 3.91
N VAL A 41 -5.65 -7.41 4.41
CA VAL A 41 -7.04 -6.94 4.59
C VAL A 41 -7.63 -6.45 3.27
N LEU A 42 -6.82 -5.78 2.46
CA LEU A 42 -7.18 -5.34 1.11
C LEU A 42 -5.96 -5.47 0.21
N THR A 43 -6.18 -5.86 -1.04
CA THR A 43 -5.15 -5.94 -2.08
C THR A 43 -5.69 -5.24 -3.32
N ARG A 44 -4.91 -4.33 -3.91
CA ARG A 44 -5.26 -3.71 -5.19
C ARG A 44 -4.04 -3.51 -6.08
N ASP A 45 -4.18 -3.96 -7.32
CA ASP A 45 -3.15 -3.85 -8.34
C ASP A 45 -3.25 -2.49 -9.02
N HIS A 46 -2.10 -1.89 -9.32
CA HIS A 46 -1.97 -0.57 -9.92
C HIS A 46 -0.91 -0.58 -11.02
N LEU A 47 -1.20 0.15 -12.10
CA LEU A 47 -0.30 0.36 -13.22
C LEU A 47 -0.10 1.87 -13.37
N VAL A 48 1.13 2.33 -13.16
CA VAL A 48 1.53 3.73 -13.29
C VAL A 48 2.45 3.83 -14.49
N ARG A 49 2.18 4.72 -15.45
CA ARG A 49 3.10 4.93 -16.58
C ARG A 49 4.31 5.72 -16.09
N THR A 50 5.46 5.53 -16.73
CA THR A 50 6.69 6.24 -16.32
C THR A 50 6.51 7.76 -16.37
N SER A 51 5.70 8.26 -17.32
CA SER A 51 5.29 9.65 -17.43
C SER A 51 4.48 10.17 -16.25
N ASP A 52 3.66 9.32 -15.63
CA ASP A 52 2.78 9.70 -14.52
C ASP A 52 3.59 9.87 -13.22
N VAL A 53 4.54 8.95 -12.95
CA VAL A 53 5.47 9.02 -11.80
C VAL A 53 6.29 10.31 -11.81
N MET A 54 6.79 10.69 -12.98
CA MET A 54 7.61 11.90 -13.19
C MET A 54 6.81 13.20 -13.17
N GLY A 55 5.48 13.13 -13.30
CA GLY A 55 4.60 14.29 -13.46
C GLY A 55 3.72 14.61 -12.25
N ASP A 56 3.21 13.60 -11.54
CA ASP A 56 2.29 13.80 -10.41
C ASP A 56 2.49 12.76 -9.26
N PRO A 57 3.32 13.08 -8.25
CA PRO A 57 3.40 12.27 -7.03
C PRO A 57 2.11 12.33 -6.18
N GLY A 58 1.22 13.30 -6.40
CA GLY A 58 -0.07 13.42 -5.72
C GLY A 58 -1.06 12.33 -6.10
N GLY A 59 -1.02 11.86 -7.35
CA GLY A 59 -1.80 10.71 -7.82
C GLY A 59 -1.51 9.42 -7.05
N LEU A 60 -0.24 9.15 -6.73
CA LEU A 60 0.16 7.98 -5.93
C LEU A 60 -0.33 8.07 -4.49
N VAL A 61 -0.19 9.24 -3.85
CA VAL A 61 -0.70 9.48 -2.49
C VAL A 61 -2.23 9.34 -2.47
N SER A 62 -2.93 9.87 -3.48
CA SER A 62 -4.38 9.73 -3.62
C SER A 62 -4.84 8.27 -3.76
N PHE A 63 -4.05 7.43 -4.42
CA PHE A 63 -4.31 6.00 -4.55
C PHE A 63 -4.08 5.24 -3.23
N GLU A 64 -3.05 5.60 -2.47
CA GLU A 64 -2.80 5.08 -1.12
C GLU A 64 -3.91 5.49 -0.15
N GLU A 65 -4.30 6.77 -0.12
CA GLU A 65 -5.37 7.28 0.73
C GLU A 65 -6.69 6.60 0.47
N ARG A 66 -7.06 6.42 -0.80
CA ARG A 66 -8.27 5.68 -1.20
C ARG A 66 -8.22 4.23 -0.72
N THR A 67 -7.10 3.54 -0.94
CA THR A 67 -6.95 2.11 -0.62
C THR A 67 -6.86 1.86 0.89
N ALA A 68 -6.16 2.71 1.65
CA ALA A 68 -6.17 2.68 3.11
C ALA A 68 -7.58 2.93 3.69
N ARG A 69 -8.31 3.90 3.12
CA ARG A 69 -9.67 4.27 3.55
C ARG A 69 -10.70 3.19 3.27
N GLU A 70 -10.62 2.52 2.12
CA GLU A 70 -11.47 1.35 1.81
C GLU A 70 -11.19 0.17 2.75
N ALA A 71 -9.93 -0.01 3.19
CA ALA A 71 -9.58 -1.00 4.22
C ALA A 71 -9.94 -0.57 5.66
N GLY A 72 -10.51 0.63 5.86
CA GLY A 72 -10.94 1.14 7.18
C GLY A 72 -9.88 1.90 8.00
N TYR A 73 -8.78 2.31 7.37
CA TYR A 73 -7.65 3.02 8.00
C TYR A 73 -7.45 4.43 7.40
N ARG A 74 -6.56 5.22 7.99
CA ARG A 74 -6.04 6.45 7.35
C ARG A 74 -4.61 6.19 6.88
N ARG A 75 -4.26 6.60 5.66
CA ARG A 75 -2.91 6.44 5.10
C ARG A 75 -1.81 7.00 6.00
N ALA A 76 -2.07 8.16 6.63
CA ALA A 76 -1.14 8.79 7.57
C ALA A 76 -0.88 7.96 8.85
N ASP A 77 -1.77 7.04 9.22
CA ASP A 77 -1.62 6.15 10.38
C ASP A 77 -0.92 4.82 9.99
N LEU A 78 -0.63 4.59 8.71
CA LEU A 78 -0.05 3.35 8.19
C LEU A 78 1.43 3.55 7.79
N PRO A 79 2.40 2.86 8.43
CA PRO A 79 3.76 2.81 7.89
C PRO A 79 3.75 2.16 6.51
N ILE A 80 4.53 2.74 5.59
CA ILE A 80 4.78 2.18 4.26
C ILE A 80 6.00 1.26 4.34
N VAL A 81 5.89 0.05 3.79
CA VAL A 81 6.98 -0.93 3.65
C VAL A 81 7.12 -1.41 2.21
N ASP A 82 8.31 -1.87 1.85
CA ASP A 82 8.69 -2.34 0.50
C ASP A 82 8.41 -1.33 -0.63
N SER A 83 8.34 -0.03 -0.30
CA SER A 83 8.01 1.06 -1.23
C SER A 83 8.89 1.01 -2.48
N PRO A 84 8.33 1.13 -3.70
CA PRO A 84 9.12 1.21 -4.91
C PRO A 84 10.05 2.42 -4.85
N VAL A 85 11.36 2.16 -4.99
CA VAL A 85 12.34 3.22 -5.24
C VAL A 85 12.21 3.59 -6.71
N PHE A 86 11.61 4.75 -6.99
CA PHE A 86 11.52 5.29 -8.34
C PHE A 86 12.92 5.80 -8.75
N ALA A 87 13.58 5.05 -9.64
CA ALA A 87 14.91 5.29 -10.17
C ALA A 87 14.89 5.27 -11.71
#